data_AF-A0A957FHR7-F1
#
_entry.id   AF-A0A957FHR7-F1
#
_cell.length_a   1.000
_cell.length_b   1.000
_cell.length_c   1.000
_cell.angle_alpha   90.00
_cell.angle_beta   90.00
_cell.angle_gamma   90.00
#
_symmetry.space_group_name_H-M   'P 1'
#
loop_
_entity.id
_entity.type
_entity.pdbx_description
1 polymer ?
#
loop_
_entity_poly.entity_id
_entity_poly.type
_entity_poly.pdbx_seq_one_letter_code
_entity_poly.pdbx_strand_id
1 'polypeptide(L)'
;RTPGSTTPAAPTRTAQPVMTATAVPATATLLPATETAVPVTETAVPSAPPAAGPIVPGFHERFGVAGGTSYLINAVDAGLPAGLFVNWHVDPTQPVRYGVRFWHTIRVRPGGVRSNWADIDRVLAEQPGAVWVIGNEPDVYVQDGVDPQTYAIIYHDTYAYIKERDPGALVAIGSVSQPTPLRRAYLDIVLDTYQATYGTPMPIDIWTVHAFVFREEAGSWGVGIPPGMDGSGAKLYEVSDHGNIEIFKQNLIEFRAWMAQRGYADRPLAVTEYGIVMPPDYGYPPEAVAAFMTQSFDFYLNATSGSGYAADGGRLVQWWVWFSLYEAAEGYSTGNLVEGTTGQLTPLGQVFANYVNGR
;
A
#
# COMPACT_ATOMS: atom_id res chain seq x y z
N ARG A 1 42.21 -13.67 -42.20
CA ARG A 1 42.45 -14.20 -40.84
C ARG A 1 42.26 -13.04 -39.86
N THR A 2 41.26 -13.12 -38.99
CA THR A 2 41.08 -12.36 -37.73
C THR A 2 42.03 -12.90 -36.64
N PRO A 3 42.07 -12.36 -35.39
CA PRO A 3 41.57 -11.07 -34.84
C PRO A 3 42.74 -10.05 -34.67
N GLY A 4 42.66 -8.89 -33.99
CA GLY A 4 41.55 -8.18 -33.33
C GLY A 4 41.86 -7.82 -31.84
N SER A 5 41.69 -6.54 -31.43
CA SER A 5 41.79 -6.06 -30.04
C SER A 5 40.96 -4.78 -29.85
N THR A 6 39.88 -4.88 -29.08
CA THR A 6 39.03 -3.74 -28.67
C THR A 6 39.22 -3.50 -27.18
N THR A 7 39.79 -2.36 -26.81
CA THR A 7 39.85 -1.91 -25.42
C THR A 7 38.43 -1.66 -24.89
N PRO A 8 38.05 -2.19 -23.71
CA PRO A 8 36.75 -1.85 -23.11
C PRO A 8 36.72 -0.37 -22.74
N ALA A 9 35.68 0.35 -23.16
CA ALA A 9 35.38 1.65 -22.59
C ALA A 9 34.98 1.46 -21.11
N ALA A 10 35.61 2.22 -20.21
CA ALA A 10 35.23 2.20 -18.80
C ALA A 10 33.80 2.77 -18.64
N PRO A 11 32.94 2.16 -17.80
CA PRO A 11 31.62 2.71 -17.52
C PRO A 11 31.78 4.10 -16.90
N THR A 12 31.19 5.10 -17.55
CA THR A 12 31.29 6.50 -17.11
C THR A 12 30.29 6.74 -15.99
N ARG A 13 30.81 7.22 -14.85
CA ARG A 13 30.11 7.75 -13.65
C ARG A 13 28.61 7.40 -13.52
N THR A 14 28.31 6.48 -12.62
CA THR A 14 27.00 6.37 -11.96
C THR A 14 26.56 7.75 -11.45
N ALA A 15 25.37 8.20 -11.83
CA ALA A 15 24.73 9.34 -11.18
C ALA A 15 24.31 8.93 -9.77
N GLN A 16 24.78 9.64 -8.74
CA GLN A 16 24.27 9.44 -7.39
C GLN A 16 22.96 10.21 -7.21
N PRO A 17 21.90 9.61 -6.64
CA PRO A 17 20.74 10.36 -6.20
C PRO A 17 21.14 11.26 -5.03
N VAL A 18 20.97 12.58 -5.18
CA VAL A 18 21.28 13.55 -4.14
C VAL A 18 20.13 13.59 -3.13
N MET A 19 20.20 12.72 -2.11
CA MET A 19 19.41 12.87 -0.89
C MET A 19 20.29 13.48 0.21
N THR A 20 20.30 14.82 0.29
CA THR A 20 21.03 15.56 1.34
C THR A 20 20.32 15.45 2.69
N ALA A 21 20.59 14.38 3.43
CA ALA A 21 20.30 14.31 4.86
C ALA A 21 21.34 15.13 5.64
N THR A 22 20.92 16.26 6.22
CA THR A 22 21.79 17.04 7.13
C THR A 22 21.57 16.57 8.57
N ALA A 23 22.47 15.75 9.08
CA ALA A 23 22.41 15.25 10.45
C ALA A 23 22.80 16.35 11.46
N VAL A 24 21.97 16.54 12.49
CA VAL A 24 22.28 17.36 13.67
C VAL A 24 22.36 16.44 14.89
N PRO A 25 23.46 16.41 15.66
CA PRO A 25 23.57 15.58 16.85
C PRO A 25 22.81 16.23 18.02
N ALA A 26 21.73 15.60 18.46
CA ALA A 26 20.98 16.01 19.65
C ALA A 26 21.43 15.19 20.88
N THR A 27 22.42 15.68 21.61
CA THR A 27 22.79 15.12 22.91
C THR A 27 21.84 15.66 23.98
N ALA A 28 20.84 14.86 24.39
CA ALA A 28 19.90 15.24 25.45
C ALA A 28 20.20 14.49 26.75
N THR A 29 20.53 15.23 27.80
CA THR A 29 20.80 14.68 29.14
C THR A 29 19.49 14.34 29.84
N LEU A 30 19.33 13.10 30.30
CA LEU A 30 18.17 12.66 31.06
C LEU A 30 18.15 13.28 32.47
N LEU A 31 17.00 13.83 32.85
CA LEU A 31 16.63 14.12 34.25
C LEU A 31 15.44 13.22 34.64
N PRO A 32 15.40 12.69 35.87
CA PRO A 32 14.35 11.78 36.28
C PRO A 32 13.04 12.53 36.55
N ALA A 33 12.00 12.23 35.77
CA ALA A 33 10.63 12.62 36.07
C ALA A 33 10.02 11.63 37.08
N THR A 34 9.54 12.13 38.21
CA THR A 34 8.75 11.35 39.18
C THR A 34 7.29 11.50 38.80
N GLU A 35 6.69 10.46 38.19
CA GLU A 35 5.29 10.50 37.79
C GLU A 35 4.44 9.56 38.64
N THR A 36 3.37 10.10 39.22
CA THR A 36 2.43 9.36 40.07
C THR A 36 1.38 8.71 39.18
N ALA A 37 1.34 7.39 39.16
CA ALA A 37 0.42 6.64 38.30
C ALA A 37 -1.05 6.93 38.64
N VAL A 38 -1.79 7.44 37.65
CA VAL A 38 -3.26 7.45 37.65
C VAL A 38 -3.73 6.12 37.04
N PRO A 39 -4.71 5.41 37.62
CA PRO A 39 -5.16 4.14 37.06
C PRO A 39 -5.89 4.35 35.73
N VAL A 40 -5.31 3.82 34.65
CA VAL A 40 -6.01 3.70 33.36
C VAL A 40 -7.19 2.76 33.55
N THR A 41 -8.40 3.25 33.29
CA THR A 41 -9.60 2.41 33.34
C THR A 41 -9.65 1.60 32.05
N GLU A 42 -9.50 0.29 32.17
CA GLU A 42 -9.52 -0.68 31.07
C GLU A 42 -10.88 -0.64 30.35
N THR A 43 -10.96 0.19 29.31
CA THR A 43 -12.17 0.36 28.53
C THR A 43 -12.19 -0.75 27.49
N ALA A 44 -12.92 -1.83 27.80
CA ALA A 44 -13.09 -2.94 26.88
C ALA A 44 -13.75 -2.44 25.57
N VAL A 45 -12.93 -2.33 24.52
CA VAL A 45 -13.40 -1.97 23.17
C VAL A 45 -14.33 -3.07 22.65
N PRO A 46 -15.39 -2.74 21.88
CA PRO A 46 -16.33 -3.73 21.40
C PRO A 46 -15.61 -4.82 20.60
N SER A 47 -15.96 -6.08 20.88
CA SER A 47 -15.71 -7.16 19.93
C SER A 47 -16.26 -6.75 18.57
N ALA A 48 -15.52 -7.04 17.49
CA ALA A 48 -15.95 -6.70 16.15
C ALA A 48 -17.39 -7.19 15.93
N PRO A 49 -18.32 -6.33 15.46
CA PRO A 49 -19.71 -6.71 15.27
C PRO A 49 -19.79 -7.94 14.35
N PRO A 50 -20.83 -8.80 14.50
CA PRO A 50 -20.96 -10.01 13.70
C PRO A 50 -20.83 -9.66 12.22
N ALA A 51 -19.92 -10.38 11.55
CA ALA A 51 -19.37 -9.98 10.26
C ALA A 51 -20.46 -9.50 9.28
N ALA A 52 -20.26 -8.30 8.73
CA ALA A 52 -20.97 -7.89 7.53
C ALA A 52 -20.84 -8.99 6.46
N GLY A 53 -21.84 -9.07 5.58
CA GLY A 53 -21.85 -10.06 4.50
C GLY A 53 -20.55 -10.04 3.66
N PRO A 54 -20.22 -11.15 2.98
CA PRO A 54 -18.93 -11.31 2.32
C PRO A 54 -18.60 -10.15 1.38
N ILE A 55 -17.41 -9.55 1.56
CA ILE A 55 -17.00 -8.32 0.90
C ILE A 55 -16.38 -8.69 -0.46
N VAL A 56 -17.22 -8.97 -1.45
CA VAL A 56 -16.82 -9.42 -2.79
C VAL A 56 -17.08 -8.33 -3.83
N PRO A 57 -16.04 -7.76 -4.47
CA PRO A 57 -16.21 -6.73 -5.49
C PRO A 57 -16.72 -7.27 -6.83
N GLY A 58 -17.55 -6.47 -7.51
CA GLY A 58 -17.89 -6.66 -8.93
C GLY A 58 -16.67 -6.48 -9.83
N PHE A 59 -16.70 -6.98 -11.07
CA PHE A 59 -15.52 -7.03 -11.95
C PHE A 59 -14.78 -5.68 -12.09
N HIS A 60 -15.47 -4.62 -12.49
CA HIS A 60 -14.86 -3.28 -12.64
C HIS A 60 -14.36 -2.71 -11.31
N GLU A 61 -15.04 -2.97 -10.19
CA GLU A 61 -14.67 -2.43 -8.87
C GLU A 61 -13.27 -2.88 -8.40
N ARG A 62 -12.73 -3.97 -8.97
CA ARG A 62 -11.42 -4.53 -8.63
C ARG A 62 -10.25 -3.71 -9.14
N PHE A 63 -10.47 -3.01 -10.26
CA PHE A 63 -9.45 -2.23 -10.97
C PHE A 63 -9.43 -0.82 -10.40
N GLY A 64 -8.46 -0.55 -9.55
CA GLY A 64 -8.23 0.77 -8.98
C GLY A 64 -7.07 1.51 -9.62
N VAL A 65 -7.00 2.81 -9.34
CA VAL A 65 -5.90 3.71 -9.71
C VAL A 65 -5.53 4.62 -8.54
N ALA A 66 -4.25 4.97 -8.42
CA ALA A 66 -3.76 5.87 -7.39
C ALA A 66 -3.28 7.21 -7.97
N GLY A 67 -3.45 8.32 -7.25
CA GLY A 67 -2.94 9.62 -7.68
C GLY A 67 -3.65 10.81 -7.03
N GLY A 68 -3.34 12.03 -7.49
CA GLY A 68 -4.02 13.25 -7.05
C GLY A 68 -5.46 13.34 -7.58
N THR A 69 -6.42 13.76 -6.74
CA THR A 69 -7.86 13.82 -7.06
C THR A 69 -8.17 14.59 -8.35
N SER A 70 -7.39 15.64 -8.67
CA SER A 70 -7.54 16.41 -9.91
C SER A 70 -7.29 15.60 -11.19
N TYR A 71 -6.43 14.59 -11.14
CA TYR A 71 -6.14 13.74 -12.30
C TYR A 71 -7.20 12.68 -12.53
N LEU A 72 -7.90 12.21 -11.47
CA LEU A 72 -8.96 11.21 -11.61
C LEU A 72 -10.09 11.73 -12.52
N ILE A 73 -10.52 12.97 -12.30
CA ILE A 73 -11.63 13.58 -13.06
C ILE A 73 -11.33 13.52 -14.56
N ASN A 74 -10.19 14.06 -14.96
CA ASN A 74 -9.80 14.09 -16.38
C ASN A 74 -9.59 12.68 -16.93
N ALA A 75 -9.07 11.73 -16.13
CA ALA A 75 -8.85 10.36 -16.55
C ALA A 75 -10.17 9.61 -16.84
N VAL A 76 -11.18 9.78 -15.96
CA VAL A 76 -12.52 9.19 -16.17
C VAL A 76 -13.21 9.86 -17.36
N ASP A 77 -13.12 11.18 -17.50
CA ASP A 77 -13.65 11.91 -18.67
C ASP A 77 -12.95 11.48 -19.98
N ALA A 78 -11.67 11.09 -19.92
CA ALA A 78 -10.90 10.49 -21.02
C ALA A 78 -11.19 8.99 -21.24
N GLY A 79 -12.09 8.39 -20.47
CA GLY A 79 -12.54 7.00 -20.65
C GLY A 79 -11.78 5.94 -19.85
N LEU A 80 -11.04 6.31 -18.80
CA LEU A 80 -10.39 5.35 -17.90
C LEU A 80 -11.44 4.65 -17.00
N PRO A 81 -11.61 3.32 -17.09
CA PRO A 81 -12.61 2.58 -16.33
C PRO A 81 -12.10 2.21 -14.93
N ALA A 82 -11.86 3.22 -14.09
CA ALA A 82 -11.47 3.03 -12.70
C ALA A 82 -12.68 2.68 -11.81
N GLY A 83 -12.63 1.55 -11.09
CA GLY A 83 -13.64 1.16 -10.11
C GLY A 83 -13.31 1.55 -8.67
N LEU A 84 -12.03 1.79 -8.38
CA LEU A 84 -11.50 2.21 -7.07
C LEU A 84 -10.49 3.35 -7.24
N PHE A 85 -10.49 4.31 -6.32
CA PHE A 85 -9.53 5.40 -6.25
C PHE A 85 -8.92 5.50 -4.85
N VAL A 86 -7.60 5.76 -4.81
CA VAL A 86 -6.83 6.04 -3.59
C VAL A 86 -5.95 7.27 -3.86
N ASN A 87 -5.96 8.23 -2.94
CA ASN A 87 -5.10 9.41 -2.99
C ASN A 87 -4.25 9.60 -1.73
N TRP A 88 -4.16 8.58 -0.87
CA TRP A 88 -3.42 8.58 0.40
C TRP A 88 -3.89 9.59 1.46
N HIS A 89 -5.07 10.18 1.32
CA HIS A 89 -5.61 11.18 2.24
C HIS A 89 -7.01 10.82 2.74
N VAL A 90 -7.42 11.48 3.82
CA VAL A 90 -8.85 11.63 4.16
C VAL A 90 -9.34 12.83 3.35
N ASP A 91 -10.06 12.57 2.26
CA ASP A 91 -10.63 13.61 1.41
C ASP A 91 -12.16 13.57 1.56
N PRO A 92 -12.80 14.51 2.28
CA PRO A 92 -14.26 14.47 2.44
C PRO A 92 -15.01 15.02 1.22
N THR A 93 -14.32 15.57 0.22
CA THR A 93 -14.92 16.15 -0.99
C THR A 93 -15.15 15.11 -2.10
N GLN A 94 -15.29 13.84 -1.68
CA GLN A 94 -15.24 12.64 -2.50
C GLN A 94 -15.93 12.73 -3.87
N PRO A 95 -15.27 12.31 -4.96
CA PRO A 95 -15.88 12.20 -6.27
C PRO A 95 -16.80 10.96 -6.41
N VAL A 96 -17.74 10.78 -5.46
CA VAL A 96 -18.91 9.88 -5.58
C VAL A 96 -19.64 10.10 -6.92
N ARG A 97 -19.52 11.32 -7.46
CA ARG A 97 -20.05 11.80 -8.75
C ARG A 97 -19.71 10.93 -9.98
N TYR A 98 -18.66 10.11 -9.95
CA TYR A 98 -18.25 9.29 -11.09
C TYR A 98 -18.44 7.78 -10.90
N GLY A 99 -19.08 7.34 -9.81
CA GLY A 99 -19.28 5.91 -9.52
C GLY A 99 -18.00 5.15 -9.15
N VAL A 100 -16.87 5.84 -9.01
CA VAL A 100 -15.60 5.28 -8.53
C VAL A 100 -15.67 5.18 -7.01
N ARG A 101 -15.40 4.00 -6.45
CA ARG A 101 -15.30 3.84 -4.99
C ARG A 101 -14.03 4.51 -4.48
N PHE A 102 -14.03 4.98 -3.24
CA PHE A 102 -12.84 5.57 -2.63
C PHE A 102 -12.60 5.04 -1.23
N TRP A 103 -11.31 4.88 -0.89
CA TRP A 103 -10.87 4.46 0.43
C TRP A 103 -10.06 5.59 1.07
N HIS A 104 -10.52 6.07 2.23
CA HIS A 104 -9.88 7.16 2.97
C HIS A 104 -8.64 6.65 3.69
N THR A 105 -7.49 7.28 3.46
CA THR A 105 -6.26 6.91 4.16
C THR A 105 -6.01 7.85 5.33
N ILE A 106 -6.08 7.32 6.55
CA ILE A 106 -5.63 8.03 7.76
C ILE A 106 -4.12 7.85 7.85
N ARG A 107 -3.35 8.87 7.50
CA ARG A 107 -1.88 8.85 7.65
C ARG A 107 -1.52 8.87 9.14
N VAL A 108 -0.53 8.08 9.54
CA VAL A 108 -0.02 7.98 10.91
C VAL A 108 1.44 8.43 11.00
N ARG A 109 1.99 8.45 12.21
CA ARG A 109 3.39 8.73 12.56
C ARG A 109 3.68 8.19 13.97
N PRO A 110 4.94 8.12 14.45
CA PRO A 110 5.24 7.65 15.82
C PRO A 110 4.48 8.39 16.94
N GLY A 111 4.09 9.66 16.70
CA GLY A 111 3.26 10.45 17.62
C GLY A 111 1.74 10.36 17.40
N GLY A 112 1.23 9.28 16.80
CA GLY A 112 -0.21 9.08 16.56
C GLY A 112 -0.70 9.47 15.16
N VAL A 113 -2.00 9.74 15.03
CA VAL A 113 -2.63 10.15 13.77
C VAL A 113 -2.03 11.48 13.26
N ARG A 114 -1.74 11.53 11.95
CA ARG A 114 -1.25 12.72 11.23
C ARG A 114 -2.36 13.40 10.40
N SER A 115 -3.35 12.64 9.92
CA SER A 115 -4.52 13.20 9.21
C SER A 115 -5.34 14.15 10.08
N ASN A 116 -6.10 15.05 9.45
CA ASN A 116 -6.93 16.02 10.15
C ASN A 116 -8.18 15.37 10.76
N TRP A 117 -8.34 15.47 12.08
CA TRP A 117 -9.48 14.92 12.81
C TRP A 117 -10.83 15.52 12.40
N ALA A 118 -10.90 16.80 12.05
CA ALA A 118 -12.15 17.42 11.60
C ALA A 118 -12.60 16.90 10.21
N ASP A 119 -11.65 16.52 9.34
CA ASP A 119 -11.97 15.85 8.09
C ASP A 119 -12.35 14.37 8.30
N ILE A 120 -11.76 13.69 9.30
CA ILE A 120 -12.17 12.35 9.72
C ILE A 120 -13.61 12.37 10.25
N ASP A 121 -13.92 13.26 11.19
CA ASP A 121 -15.26 13.43 11.76
C ASP A 121 -16.31 13.78 10.71
N ARG A 122 -15.94 14.64 9.75
CA ARG A 122 -16.82 14.99 8.63
C ARG A 122 -17.17 13.78 7.77
N VAL A 123 -16.20 12.94 7.41
CA VAL A 123 -16.47 11.70 6.64
C VAL A 123 -17.28 10.70 7.46
N LEU A 124 -16.98 10.52 8.75
CA LEU A 124 -17.78 9.63 9.63
C LEU A 124 -19.25 10.08 9.74
N ALA A 125 -19.51 11.39 9.72
CA ALA A 125 -20.86 11.94 9.77
C ALA A 125 -21.58 11.95 8.40
N GLU A 126 -20.86 12.21 7.31
CA GLU A 126 -21.44 12.43 5.96
C GLU A 126 -21.40 11.19 5.06
N GLN A 127 -20.56 10.20 5.36
CA GLN A 127 -20.29 9.03 4.51
C GLN A 127 -20.28 7.70 5.32
N PRO A 128 -21.41 7.33 5.97
CA PRO A 128 -21.50 6.09 6.73
C PRO A 128 -21.30 4.86 5.83
N GLY A 129 -20.57 3.86 6.33
CA GLY A 129 -20.12 2.69 5.58
C GLY A 129 -18.87 2.91 4.73
N ALA A 130 -18.18 4.05 4.89
CA ALA A 130 -16.92 4.32 4.19
C ALA A 130 -15.83 3.29 4.51
N VAL A 131 -14.86 3.15 3.58
CA VAL A 131 -13.68 2.32 3.79
C VAL A 131 -12.52 3.19 4.27
N TRP A 132 -11.86 2.75 5.34
CA TRP A 132 -10.79 3.48 6.01
C TRP A 132 -9.52 2.63 6.04
N VAL A 133 -8.43 3.13 5.47
CA VAL A 133 -7.09 2.52 5.54
C VAL A 133 -6.30 3.27 6.62
N ILE A 134 -5.96 2.61 7.73
CA ILE A 134 -5.24 3.25 8.83
C ILE A 134 -3.73 3.07 8.62
N GLY A 135 -3.09 4.09 8.03
CA GLY A 135 -1.67 4.16 7.75
C GLY A 135 -1.32 3.89 6.28
N ASN A 136 -0.16 4.38 5.86
CA ASN A 136 0.42 4.11 4.54
C ASN A 136 1.94 3.95 4.67
N GLU A 137 2.41 2.73 4.44
CA GLU A 137 3.80 2.31 4.65
C GLU A 137 4.33 2.74 6.04
N PRO A 138 3.68 2.33 7.15
CA PRO A 138 4.21 2.55 8.49
C PRO A 138 5.57 1.84 8.66
N ASP A 139 5.79 0.76 7.90
CA ASP A 139 7.04 0.03 7.78
C ASP A 139 8.15 0.77 6.98
N VAL A 140 7.90 1.97 6.42
CA VAL A 140 8.92 2.74 5.69
C VAL A 140 9.24 4.05 6.40
N TYR A 141 10.51 4.22 6.79
CA TYR A 141 10.98 5.36 7.59
C TYR A 141 10.63 6.75 7.03
N VAL A 142 10.64 6.90 5.70
CA VAL A 142 10.34 8.19 5.03
C VAL A 142 8.85 8.42 4.74
N GLN A 143 7.98 7.48 5.12
CA GLN A 143 6.54 7.52 4.87
C GLN A 143 5.77 7.84 6.15
N ASP A 144 5.01 6.88 6.69
CA ASP A 144 4.41 7.03 8.02
C ASP A 144 5.40 6.61 9.13
N GLY A 145 6.35 5.71 8.84
CA GLY A 145 7.59 5.54 9.61
C GLY A 145 7.39 5.22 11.10
N VAL A 146 6.58 4.22 11.40
CA VAL A 146 6.19 3.79 12.75
C VAL A 146 6.72 2.39 13.04
N ASP A 147 7.30 2.16 14.22
CA ASP A 147 7.63 0.80 14.68
C ASP A 147 6.37 -0.06 14.90
N PRO A 148 6.45 -1.39 14.79
CA PRO A 148 5.25 -2.23 14.75
C PRO A 148 4.47 -2.23 16.08
N GLN A 149 5.15 -2.04 17.23
CA GLN A 149 4.48 -1.95 18.52
C GLN A 149 3.64 -0.66 18.63
N THR A 150 4.23 0.49 18.32
CA THR A 150 3.53 1.79 18.32
C THR A 150 2.39 1.80 17.30
N TYR A 151 2.58 1.19 16.13
CA TYR A 151 1.55 1.10 15.10
C TYR A 151 0.34 0.27 15.54
N ALA A 152 0.53 -0.84 16.28
CA ALA A 152 -0.58 -1.64 16.83
C ALA A 152 -1.49 -0.81 17.77
N ILE A 153 -0.91 0.08 18.57
CA ILE A 153 -1.63 0.98 19.48
C ILE A 153 -2.40 2.05 18.69
N ILE A 154 -1.73 2.72 17.76
CA ILE A 154 -2.37 3.76 16.91
C ILE A 154 -3.52 3.16 16.10
N TYR A 155 -3.37 1.93 15.60
CA TYR A 155 -4.43 1.23 14.91
C TYR A 155 -5.62 0.97 15.84
N HIS A 156 -5.39 0.45 17.04
CA HIS A 156 -6.46 0.17 18.02
C HIS A 156 -7.30 1.41 18.32
N ASP A 157 -6.64 2.51 18.73
CA ASP A 157 -7.31 3.75 19.12
C ASP A 157 -8.13 4.33 17.94
N THR A 158 -7.56 4.30 16.73
CA THR A 158 -8.20 4.81 15.52
C THR A 158 -9.35 3.91 15.05
N TYR A 159 -9.19 2.57 15.12
CA TYR A 159 -10.25 1.61 14.82
C TYR A 159 -11.43 1.79 15.78
N ALA A 160 -11.17 1.89 17.08
CA ALA A 160 -12.20 2.09 18.10
C ALA A 160 -12.96 3.41 17.87
N TYR A 161 -12.22 4.50 17.60
CA TYR A 161 -12.80 5.81 17.28
C TYR A 161 -13.78 5.77 16.10
N ILE A 162 -13.38 5.10 15.01
CA ILE A 162 -14.20 4.91 13.82
C ILE A 162 -15.45 4.08 14.16
N LYS A 163 -15.28 2.89 14.74
CA LYS A 163 -16.39 1.95 15.00
C LYS A 163 -17.40 2.45 16.04
N GLU A 164 -16.99 3.34 16.96
CA GLU A 164 -17.90 4.02 17.89
C GLU A 164 -18.88 4.96 17.15
N ARG A 165 -18.39 5.64 16.10
CA ARG A 165 -19.16 6.65 15.33
C ARG A 165 -19.91 6.04 14.15
N ASP A 166 -19.27 5.10 13.46
CA ASP A 166 -19.81 4.36 12.33
C ASP A 166 -19.50 2.86 12.49
N PRO A 167 -20.39 2.08 13.13
CA PRO A 167 -20.27 0.63 13.21
C PRO A 167 -20.30 -0.09 11.84
N GLY A 168 -20.79 0.60 10.79
CA GLY A 168 -20.86 0.08 9.41
C GLY A 168 -19.61 0.35 8.57
N ALA A 169 -18.72 1.24 9.01
CA ALA A 169 -17.43 1.50 8.36
C ALA A 169 -16.63 0.20 8.18
N LEU A 170 -15.92 0.06 7.06
CA LEU A 170 -14.96 -1.01 6.86
C LEU A 170 -13.55 -0.51 7.16
N VAL A 171 -12.89 -1.10 8.15
CA VAL A 171 -11.56 -0.66 8.58
C VAL A 171 -10.50 -1.64 8.10
N ALA A 172 -9.60 -1.11 7.29
CA ALA A 172 -8.47 -1.82 6.71
C ALA A 172 -7.19 -1.47 7.47
N ILE A 173 -6.30 -2.46 7.62
CA ILE A 173 -4.92 -2.21 8.05
C ILE A 173 -4.23 -1.31 7.01
N GLY A 174 -3.31 -0.45 7.45
CA GLY A 174 -2.42 0.29 6.56
C GLY A 174 -1.45 -0.61 5.82
N SER A 175 -1.28 -0.34 4.53
CA SER A 175 -0.42 -1.13 3.65
C SER A 175 1.03 -1.09 4.09
N VAL A 176 1.65 -2.26 4.22
CA VAL A 176 3.12 -2.37 4.19
C VAL A 176 3.64 -2.26 2.76
N SER A 177 4.84 -1.73 2.59
CA SER A 177 5.43 -1.38 1.29
C SER A 177 5.58 -2.51 0.27
N GLN A 178 5.72 -3.76 0.72
CA GLN A 178 5.81 -4.93 -0.15
C GLN A 178 5.52 -6.24 0.62
N PRO A 179 5.13 -7.35 -0.05
CA PRO A 179 4.64 -8.56 0.62
C PRO A 179 5.77 -9.52 1.06
N THR A 180 6.97 -9.02 1.37
CA THR A 180 8.19 -9.80 1.63
C THR A 180 8.22 -10.45 3.04
N PRO A 181 9.12 -11.41 3.30
CA PRO A 181 9.31 -11.96 4.65
C PRO A 181 9.60 -10.90 5.72
N LEU A 182 10.38 -9.85 5.42
CA LEU A 182 10.68 -8.78 6.37
C LEU A 182 9.43 -7.97 6.74
N ARG A 183 8.57 -7.63 5.76
CA ARG A 183 7.34 -6.89 6.05
C ARG A 183 6.27 -7.76 6.71
N ARG A 184 6.27 -9.07 6.45
CA ARG A 184 5.46 -10.04 7.22
C ARG A 184 5.95 -10.17 8.67
N ALA A 185 7.27 -10.11 8.92
CA ALA A 185 7.81 -10.08 10.27
C ALA A 185 7.49 -8.77 11.02
N TYR A 186 7.42 -7.62 10.32
CA TYR A 186 6.86 -6.39 10.88
C TYR A 186 5.41 -6.61 11.34
N LEU A 187 4.56 -7.11 10.44
CA LEU A 187 3.14 -7.36 10.73
C LEU A 187 2.91 -8.42 11.81
N ASP A 188 3.77 -9.44 11.90
CA ASP A 188 3.75 -10.41 12.99
C ASP A 188 3.92 -9.71 14.35
N ILE A 189 4.84 -8.76 14.48
CA ILE A 189 5.02 -7.98 15.71
C ILE A 189 3.80 -7.09 15.97
N VAL A 190 3.17 -6.51 14.95
CA VAL A 190 1.91 -5.74 15.09
C VAL A 190 0.81 -6.61 15.69
N LEU A 191 0.57 -7.78 15.11
CA LEU A 191 -0.48 -8.72 15.51
C LEU A 191 -0.22 -9.29 16.92
N ASP A 192 1.01 -9.72 17.18
CA ASP A 192 1.41 -10.28 18.47
C ASP A 192 1.37 -9.21 19.59
N THR A 193 1.73 -7.96 19.28
CA THR A 193 1.58 -6.82 20.22
C THR A 193 0.10 -6.54 20.50
N TYR A 194 -0.74 -6.43 19.47
CA TYR A 194 -2.17 -6.18 19.64
C TYR A 194 -2.82 -7.25 20.54
N GLN A 195 -2.52 -8.53 20.27
CA GLN A 195 -3.03 -9.66 21.06
C GLN A 195 -2.53 -9.65 22.51
N ALA A 196 -1.29 -9.21 22.77
CA ALA A 196 -0.74 -9.09 24.11
C ALA A 196 -1.29 -7.89 24.88
N THR A 197 -1.53 -6.75 24.21
CA THR A 197 -2.02 -5.51 24.84
C THR A 197 -3.52 -5.51 25.06
N TYR A 198 -4.32 -6.05 24.14
CA TYR A 198 -5.78 -5.95 24.13
C TYR A 198 -6.51 -7.30 24.32
N GLY A 199 -5.78 -8.38 24.60
CA GLY A 199 -6.33 -9.71 24.90
C GLY A 199 -7.12 -10.37 23.77
N THR A 200 -7.18 -9.77 22.58
CA THR A 200 -8.02 -10.18 21.44
C THR A 200 -7.25 -10.11 20.12
N PRO A 201 -7.63 -10.89 19.09
CA PRO A 201 -7.08 -10.73 17.75
C PRO A 201 -7.36 -9.33 17.19
N MET A 202 -6.40 -8.79 16.41
CA MET A 202 -6.52 -7.49 15.76
C MET A 202 -7.71 -7.49 14.78
N PRO A 203 -8.75 -6.65 15.00
CA PRO A 203 -9.92 -6.64 14.15
C PRO A 203 -9.59 -5.90 12.84
N ILE A 204 -9.64 -6.63 11.73
CA ILE A 204 -9.34 -6.12 10.38
C ILE A 204 -10.45 -6.57 9.45
N ASP A 205 -11.14 -5.63 8.80
CA ASP A 205 -12.19 -5.95 7.82
C ASP A 205 -11.60 -6.27 6.45
N ILE A 206 -10.55 -5.53 6.06
CA ILE A 206 -9.85 -5.67 4.77
C ILE A 206 -8.34 -5.65 5.01
N TRP A 207 -7.60 -6.61 4.47
CA TRP A 207 -6.14 -6.55 4.44
C TRP A 207 -5.67 -5.72 3.25
N THR A 208 -4.65 -4.88 3.47
CA THR A 208 -4.01 -4.11 2.41
C THR A 208 -2.50 -4.32 2.41
N VAL A 209 -1.90 -4.18 1.24
CA VAL A 209 -0.45 -4.24 1.03
C VAL A 209 -0.11 -3.42 -0.22
N HIS A 210 1.10 -2.89 -0.30
CA HIS A 210 1.68 -2.45 -1.57
C HIS A 210 2.44 -3.62 -2.18
N ALA A 211 2.62 -3.63 -3.51
CA ALA A 211 3.23 -4.77 -4.20
C ALA A 211 4.32 -4.36 -5.20
N PHE A 212 5.11 -3.35 -4.84
CA PHE A 212 6.38 -3.13 -5.54
C PHE A 212 7.39 -4.23 -5.22
N VAL A 213 8.41 -4.35 -6.06
CA VAL A 213 9.60 -5.17 -5.81
C VAL A 213 10.79 -4.22 -5.64
N PHE A 214 11.13 -3.93 -4.39
CA PHE A 214 12.19 -2.99 -4.01
C PHE A 214 13.17 -3.60 -3.00
N ARG A 215 14.40 -3.11 -3.04
CA ARG A 215 15.48 -3.50 -2.14
C ARG A 215 15.18 -3.15 -0.67
N GLU A 216 15.49 -4.09 0.21
CA GLU A 216 15.41 -3.93 1.67
C GLU A 216 16.82 -3.84 2.27
N GLU A 217 17.45 -2.66 2.20
CA GLU A 217 18.80 -2.45 2.72
C GLU A 217 18.92 -1.05 3.34
N ALA A 218 19.44 -0.97 4.57
CA ALA A 218 19.56 0.29 5.30
C ALA A 218 20.57 1.24 4.62
N GLY A 219 20.16 2.49 4.39
CA GLY A 219 21.00 3.50 3.73
C GLY A 219 21.23 3.29 2.23
N SER A 220 20.47 2.38 1.61
CA SER A 220 20.52 2.07 0.17
C SER A 220 19.31 2.65 -0.56
N TRP A 221 19.19 2.35 -1.86
CA TRP A 221 17.95 2.60 -2.62
C TRP A 221 16.87 1.57 -2.24
N GLY A 222 15.61 1.86 -2.58
CA GLY A 222 14.47 1.00 -2.27
C GLY A 222 13.75 1.42 -0.98
N VAL A 223 13.16 0.44 -0.28
CA VAL A 223 12.26 0.65 0.88
C VAL A 223 12.96 0.48 2.24
N GLY A 224 14.25 0.17 2.24
CA GLY A 224 15.08 0.06 3.44
C GLY A 224 14.65 -1.05 4.40
N ILE A 225 14.92 -0.84 5.69
CA ILE A 225 14.53 -1.73 6.80
C ILE A 225 13.44 -1.04 7.63
N PRO A 226 12.40 -1.75 8.10
CA PRO A 226 11.36 -1.13 8.91
C PRO A 226 11.87 -0.50 10.21
N PRO A 227 11.24 0.60 10.68
CA PRO A 227 11.53 1.17 11.99
C PRO A 227 11.42 0.12 13.10
N GLY A 228 12.41 0.09 13.99
CA GLY A 228 12.45 -0.86 15.12
C GLY A 228 12.93 -2.28 14.78
N MET A 229 13.30 -2.57 13.52
CA MET A 229 13.76 -3.90 13.09
C MET A 229 15.25 -3.95 12.72
N ASP A 230 15.84 -5.14 12.77
CA ASP A 230 17.25 -5.41 12.46
C ASP A 230 17.53 -5.71 10.97
N GLY A 231 16.47 -6.00 10.19
CA GLY A 231 16.56 -6.42 8.78
C GLY A 231 16.64 -7.93 8.57
N SER A 232 16.42 -8.75 9.60
CA SER A 232 16.34 -10.20 9.47
C SER A 232 15.26 -10.62 8.46
N GLY A 233 15.67 -11.34 7.41
CA GLY A 233 14.77 -11.79 6.33
C GLY A 233 14.61 -10.80 5.15
N ALA A 234 15.36 -9.70 5.14
CA ALA A 234 15.38 -8.71 4.07
C ALA A 234 15.63 -9.32 2.67
N LYS A 235 14.96 -8.76 1.65
CA LYS A 235 15.16 -9.04 0.23
C LYS A 235 16.03 -7.98 -0.43
N LEU A 236 17.24 -8.38 -0.80
CA LEU A 236 18.17 -7.58 -1.59
C LEU A 236 17.84 -7.68 -3.09
N TYR A 237 16.62 -7.27 -3.47
CA TYR A 237 16.24 -7.18 -4.88
C TYR A 237 17.13 -6.17 -5.61
N GLU A 238 17.39 -6.45 -6.88
CA GLU A 238 18.12 -5.56 -7.78
C GLU A 238 17.17 -4.78 -8.69
N VAL A 239 17.65 -3.74 -9.37
CA VAL A 239 16.82 -2.89 -10.25
C VAL A 239 16.09 -3.73 -11.32
N SER A 240 16.72 -4.79 -11.83
CA SER A 240 16.14 -5.72 -12.80
C SER A 240 15.02 -6.62 -12.25
N ASP A 241 14.88 -6.73 -10.93
CA ASP A 241 13.81 -7.51 -10.29
C ASP A 241 12.50 -6.71 -10.19
N HIS A 242 12.55 -5.38 -10.30
CA HIS A 242 11.40 -4.50 -10.04
C HIS A 242 10.16 -4.84 -10.87
N GLY A 243 10.33 -5.24 -12.14
CA GLY A 243 9.25 -5.76 -13.00
C GLY A 243 9.27 -7.27 -13.22
N ASN A 244 9.95 -8.04 -12.37
CA ASN A 244 9.93 -9.50 -12.44
C ASN A 244 8.58 -10.02 -11.93
N ILE A 245 7.70 -10.33 -12.89
CA ILE A 245 6.33 -10.78 -12.63
C ILE A 245 6.25 -12.05 -11.77
N GLU A 246 7.25 -12.95 -11.81
CA GLU A 246 7.24 -14.17 -11.00
C GLU A 246 7.60 -13.89 -9.54
N ILE A 247 8.51 -12.94 -9.27
CA ILE A 247 8.77 -12.45 -7.90
C ILE A 247 7.52 -11.79 -7.32
N PHE A 248 6.87 -10.93 -8.10
CA PHE A 248 5.63 -10.26 -7.74
C PHE A 248 4.51 -11.25 -7.36
N LYS A 249 4.25 -12.24 -8.23
CA LYS A 249 3.28 -13.32 -7.97
C LYS A 249 3.61 -14.10 -6.70
N GLN A 250 4.86 -14.53 -6.56
CA GLN A 250 5.30 -15.35 -5.43
C GLN A 250 5.16 -14.62 -4.09
N ASN A 251 5.54 -13.34 -4.02
CA ASN A 251 5.37 -12.53 -2.81
C ASN A 251 3.89 -12.46 -2.37
N LEU A 252 2.96 -12.26 -3.31
CA LEU A 252 1.52 -12.21 -3.02
C LEU A 252 0.92 -13.58 -2.64
N ILE A 253 1.38 -14.67 -3.27
CA ILE A 253 1.02 -16.04 -2.89
C ILE A 253 1.45 -16.33 -1.44
N GLU A 254 2.69 -15.99 -1.08
CA GLU A 254 3.21 -16.17 0.28
C GLU A 254 2.49 -15.28 1.29
N PHE A 255 2.21 -14.02 0.95
CA PHE A 255 1.47 -13.11 1.82
C PHE A 255 0.06 -13.63 2.11
N ARG A 256 -0.63 -14.15 1.09
CA ARG A 256 -1.96 -14.76 1.30
C ARG A 256 -1.88 -16.06 2.11
N ALA A 257 -0.85 -16.87 1.93
CA ALA A 257 -0.62 -18.06 2.77
C ALA A 257 -0.35 -17.67 4.24
N TRP A 258 0.44 -16.62 4.47
CA TRP A 258 0.71 -16.05 5.80
C TRP A 258 -0.56 -15.48 6.46
N MET A 259 -1.40 -14.73 5.74
CA MET A 259 -2.71 -14.28 6.24
C MET A 259 -3.55 -15.45 6.75
N ALA A 260 -3.60 -16.55 5.99
CA ALA A 260 -4.34 -17.75 6.40
C ALA A 260 -3.73 -18.43 7.64
N GLN A 261 -2.40 -18.48 7.76
CA GLN A 261 -1.70 -18.99 8.95
C GLN A 261 -1.97 -18.13 10.19
N ARG A 262 -2.12 -16.81 10.02
CA ARG A 262 -2.48 -15.85 11.09
C ARG A 262 -3.99 -15.75 11.34
N GLY A 263 -4.82 -16.58 10.68
CA GLY A 263 -6.26 -16.68 10.94
C GLY A 263 -7.16 -15.78 10.07
N TYR A 264 -6.61 -15.02 9.13
CA TYR A 264 -7.32 -14.04 8.30
C TYR A 264 -7.65 -14.53 6.88
N ALA A 265 -7.82 -15.85 6.68
CA ALA A 265 -8.25 -16.42 5.39
C ALA A 265 -9.67 -15.98 4.98
N ASP A 266 -10.49 -15.58 5.96
CA ASP A 266 -11.85 -15.08 5.79
C ASP A 266 -11.92 -13.57 5.46
N ARG A 267 -10.78 -12.91 5.25
CA ARG A 267 -10.71 -11.49 4.88
C ARG A 267 -10.26 -11.30 3.44
N PRO A 268 -10.80 -10.31 2.72
CA PRO A 268 -10.27 -9.97 1.41
C PRO A 268 -8.90 -9.28 1.53
N LEU A 269 -8.10 -9.38 0.47
CA LEU A 269 -6.80 -8.72 0.33
C LEU A 269 -6.87 -7.72 -0.83
N ALA A 270 -6.42 -6.49 -0.59
CA ALA A 270 -6.23 -5.46 -1.59
C ALA A 270 -4.75 -5.12 -1.78
N VAL A 271 -4.33 -4.93 -3.02
CA VAL A 271 -3.06 -4.28 -3.33
C VAL A 271 -3.35 -2.80 -3.59
N THR A 272 -3.15 -1.92 -2.60
CA THR A 272 -3.55 -0.51 -2.71
C THR A 272 -2.55 0.38 -3.43
N GLU A 273 -1.38 -0.16 -3.78
CA GLU A 273 -0.41 0.50 -4.65
C GLU A 273 0.55 -0.54 -5.24
N TYR A 274 0.72 -0.54 -6.56
CA TYR A 274 1.79 -1.27 -7.25
C TYR A 274 1.95 -0.75 -8.68
N GLY A 275 3.06 -1.08 -9.33
CA GLY A 275 3.32 -0.73 -10.72
C GLY A 275 4.80 -0.84 -11.04
N ILE A 276 5.22 -0.22 -12.15
CA ILE A 276 6.62 -0.05 -12.52
C ILE A 276 6.94 1.44 -12.47
N VAL A 277 7.79 1.84 -11.53
CA VAL A 277 8.20 3.26 -11.35
C VAL A 277 9.66 3.50 -11.73
N MET A 278 10.39 2.47 -12.15
CA MET A 278 11.73 2.61 -12.70
C MET A 278 11.68 3.12 -14.16
N PRO A 279 12.64 3.95 -14.62
CA PRO A 279 12.63 4.53 -15.96
C PRO A 279 13.07 3.55 -17.07
N PRO A 280 12.81 3.87 -18.35
CA PRO A 280 13.28 3.07 -19.50
C PRO A 280 14.79 2.78 -19.49
N ASP A 281 15.62 3.75 -19.10
CA ASP A 281 17.08 3.60 -18.98
C ASP A 281 17.51 2.54 -17.95
N TYR A 282 16.60 2.15 -17.05
CA TYR A 282 16.81 1.12 -16.02
C TYR A 282 16.27 -0.26 -16.46
N GLY A 283 15.86 -0.39 -17.72
CA GLY A 283 15.35 -1.65 -18.31
C GLY A 283 13.84 -1.74 -18.42
N TYR A 284 13.11 -0.62 -18.25
CA TYR A 284 11.64 -0.58 -18.22
C TYR A 284 11.02 0.27 -19.34
N PRO A 285 11.21 -0.12 -20.62
CA PRO A 285 10.56 0.56 -21.73
C PRO A 285 9.03 0.33 -21.70
N PRO A 286 8.22 1.17 -22.37
CA PRO A 286 6.76 1.15 -22.26
C PRO A 286 6.12 -0.23 -22.52
N GLU A 287 6.66 -1.02 -23.44
CA GLU A 287 6.18 -2.37 -23.74
C GLU A 287 6.38 -3.37 -22.60
N ALA A 288 7.46 -3.25 -21.82
CA ALA A 288 7.70 -4.09 -20.64
C ALA A 288 6.71 -3.76 -19.52
N VAL A 289 6.39 -2.47 -19.37
CA VAL A 289 5.45 -1.94 -18.37
C VAL A 289 4.02 -2.37 -18.69
N ALA A 290 3.60 -2.22 -19.95
CA ALA A 290 2.32 -2.69 -20.45
C ALA A 290 2.18 -4.21 -20.30
N ALA A 291 3.24 -4.97 -20.61
CA ALA A 291 3.25 -6.42 -20.41
C ALA A 291 3.16 -6.80 -18.92
N PHE A 292 3.84 -6.10 -18.02
CA PHE A 292 3.74 -6.33 -16.57
C PHE A 292 2.32 -6.03 -16.07
N MET A 293 1.73 -4.90 -16.48
CA MET A 293 0.35 -4.52 -16.15
C MET A 293 -0.63 -5.65 -16.53
N THR A 294 -0.69 -6.06 -17.79
CA THR A 294 -1.66 -7.06 -18.24
C THR A 294 -1.45 -8.42 -17.59
N GLN A 295 -0.19 -8.84 -17.40
CA GLN A 295 0.13 -10.09 -16.68
C GLN A 295 -0.26 -10.03 -15.20
N SER A 296 -0.15 -8.87 -14.55
CA SER A 296 -0.60 -8.68 -13.17
C SER A 296 -2.12 -8.76 -13.05
N PHE A 297 -2.87 -8.17 -13.98
CA PHE A 297 -4.33 -8.29 -14.04
C PHE A 297 -4.79 -9.74 -14.28
N ASP A 298 -4.14 -10.45 -15.22
CA ASP A 298 -4.41 -11.87 -15.43
C ASP A 298 -4.08 -12.72 -14.20
N PHE A 299 -3.02 -12.38 -13.44
CA PHE A 299 -2.75 -13.03 -12.16
C PHE A 299 -3.87 -12.78 -11.15
N TYR A 300 -4.25 -11.52 -10.90
CA TYR A 300 -5.27 -11.21 -9.90
C TYR A 300 -6.65 -11.81 -10.23
N LEU A 301 -7.05 -11.79 -11.50
CA LEU A 301 -8.33 -12.35 -11.97
C LEU A 301 -8.39 -13.89 -11.93
N ASN A 302 -7.26 -14.60 -11.97
CA ASN A 302 -7.24 -16.05 -12.10
C ASN A 302 -6.62 -16.80 -10.91
N ALA A 303 -5.78 -16.14 -10.10
CA ALA A 303 -5.07 -16.81 -9.03
C ALA A 303 -6.00 -17.14 -7.84
N THR A 304 -6.09 -18.44 -7.55
CA THR A 304 -6.87 -19.01 -6.44
C THR A 304 -6.05 -20.06 -5.69
N SER A 305 -6.29 -20.22 -4.39
CA SER A 305 -5.74 -21.31 -3.58
C SER A 305 -6.67 -21.67 -2.42
N GLY A 306 -6.36 -22.76 -1.71
CA GLY A 306 -7.02 -23.08 -0.44
C GLY A 306 -6.75 -22.08 0.71
N SER A 307 -5.83 -21.13 0.52
CA SER A 307 -5.57 -20.01 1.45
C SER A 307 -6.19 -18.69 0.99
N GLY A 308 -6.77 -18.62 -0.21
CA GLY A 308 -7.43 -17.42 -0.72
C GLY A 308 -8.83 -17.21 -0.15
N TYR A 309 -9.43 -16.05 -0.44
CA TYR A 309 -10.70 -15.65 0.17
C TYR A 309 -11.86 -16.50 -0.36
N ALA A 310 -12.38 -17.40 0.49
CA ALA A 310 -13.35 -18.42 0.08
C ALA A 310 -14.64 -17.84 -0.53
N ALA A 311 -15.11 -16.69 -0.03
CA ALA A 311 -16.32 -16.05 -0.55
C ALA A 311 -16.16 -15.47 -1.96
N ASP A 312 -14.92 -15.21 -2.40
CA ASP A 312 -14.57 -14.79 -3.75
C ASP A 312 -13.92 -15.95 -4.54
N GLY A 313 -14.43 -17.18 -4.35
CA GLY A 313 -13.98 -18.38 -5.07
C GLY A 313 -12.56 -18.85 -4.72
N GLY A 314 -12.04 -18.50 -3.54
CA GLY A 314 -10.68 -18.82 -3.13
C GLY A 314 -9.61 -17.91 -3.74
N ARG A 315 -9.99 -16.72 -4.22
CA ARG A 315 -9.10 -15.78 -4.90
C ARG A 315 -8.05 -15.15 -3.99
N LEU A 316 -6.83 -15.01 -4.50
CA LEU A 316 -5.71 -14.46 -3.73
C LEU A 316 -5.86 -12.96 -3.44
N VAL A 317 -6.38 -12.15 -4.37
CA VAL A 317 -6.50 -10.68 -4.22
C VAL A 317 -7.83 -10.20 -4.80
N GLN A 318 -8.54 -9.33 -4.07
CA GLN A 318 -9.86 -8.81 -4.42
C GLN A 318 -9.81 -7.48 -5.17
N TRP A 319 -8.89 -6.58 -4.79
CA TRP A 319 -8.67 -5.27 -5.42
C TRP A 319 -7.19 -5.05 -5.72
N TRP A 320 -6.90 -4.30 -6.78
CA TRP A 320 -5.54 -3.88 -7.11
C TRP A 320 -5.57 -2.46 -7.68
N VAL A 321 -4.65 -1.62 -7.23
CA VAL A 321 -4.64 -0.19 -7.51
C VAL A 321 -3.33 0.14 -8.24
N TRP A 322 -3.43 0.52 -9.52
CA TRP A 322 -2.26 0.84 -10.33
C TRP A 322 -1.69 2.22 -9.95
N PHE A 323 -0.39 2.26 -9.65
CA PHE A 323 0.40 3.47 -9.51
C PHE A 323 1.00 3.86 -10.88
N SER A 324 0.61 4.97 -11.50
CA SER A 324 -0.33 5.99 -11.01
C SER A 324 -1.10 6.64 -12.16
N LEU A 325 -2.09 7.46 -11.81
CA LEU A 325 -2.70 8.39 -12.76
C LEU A 325 -1.62 9.28 -13.39
N TYR A 326 -0.86 9.98 -12.56
CA TYR A 326 0.24 10.84 -12.99
C TYR A 326 1.21 11.12 -11.84
N GLU A 327 2.50 10.87 -12.08
CA GLU A 327 3.64 11.36 -11.32
C GLU A 327 4.49 12.30 -12.21
N ALA A 328 4.91 13.43 -11.64
CA ALA A 328 5.70 14.47 -12.29
C ALA A 328 7.21 14.34 -12.02
N ALA A 329 7.60 13.62 -10.96
CA ALA A 329 8.99 13.42 -10.58
C ALA A 329 9.81 12.79 -11.71
N GLU A 330 10.93 13.43 -12.07
CA GLU A 330 11.82 12.98 -13.13
C GLU A 330 12.27 11.52 -12.87
N GLY A 331 12.02 10.65 -13.86
CA GLY A 331 12.38 9.23 -13.81
C GLY A 331 11.31 8.29 -13.25
N TYR A 332 10.22 8.79 -12.64
CA TYR A 332 9.16 7.96 -12.04
C TYR A 332 7.85 7.92 -12.84
N SER A 333 7.79 8.62 -13.98
CA SER A 333 6.59 8.76 -14.83
C SER A 333 6.21 7.49 -15.64
N THR A 334 7.00 6.42 -15.56
CA THR A 334 6.80 5.17 -16.30
C THR A 334 5.42 4.53 -16.09
N GLY A 335 4.85 4.69 -14.88
CA GLY A 335 3.53 4.15 -14.53
C GLY A 335 2.33 5.01 -14.93
N ASN A 336 2.54 6.21 -15.50
CA ASN A 336 1.48 7.21 -15.69
C ASN A 336 0.39 6.74 -16.67
N LEU A 337 -0.87 6.76 -16.21
CA LEU A 337 -2.05 6.45 -17.03
C LEU A 337 -2.58 7.69 -17.79
N VAL A 338 -2.32 8.91 -17.33
CA VAL A 338 -2.69 10.16 -18.01
C VAL A 338 -1.54 11.15 -18.16
N GLU A 339 -1.64 11.97 -19.20
CA GLU A 339 -0.77 13.14 -19.43
C GLU A 339 -1.13 14.28 -18.48
N GLY A 340 -0.18 14.72 -17.65
CA GLY A 340 -0.45 15.68 -16.55
C GLY A 340 -1.05 17.03 -16.96
N THR A 341 -0.80 17.49 -18.20
CA THR A 341 -1.30 18.79 -18.70
C THR A 341 -2.68 18.70 -19.37
N THR A 342 -2.98 17.58 -20.03
CA THR A 342 -4.18 17.43 -20.87
C THR A 342 -5.20 16.45 -20.29
N GLY A 343 -4.78 15.62 -19.33
CA GLY A 343 -5.58 14.54 -18.76
C GLY A 343 -5.94 13.41 -19.72
N GLN A 344 -5.41 13.44 -20.94
CA GLN A 344 -5.61 12.38 -21.93
C GLN A 344 -4.91 11.10 -21.50
N LEU A 345 -5.45 9.94 -21.88
CA LEU A 345 -4.81 8.65 -21.63
C LEU A 345 -3.44 8.59 -22.31
N THR A 346 -2.42 8.15 -21.57
CA THR A 346 -1.15 7.71 -22.17
C THR A 346 -1.37 6.42 -22.95
N PRO A 347 -0.39 5.95 -23.76
CA PRO A 347 -0.46 4.61 -24.35
C PRO A 347 -0.67 3.50 -23.30
N LEU A 348 -0.13 3.66 -22.08
CA LEU A 348 -0.33 2.75 -20.96
C LEU A 348 -1.74 2.87 -20.36
N GLY A 349 -2.29 4.09 -20.25
CA GLY A 349 -3.69 4.34 -19.90
C GLY A 349 -4.66 3.69 -20.88
N GLN A 350 -4.35 3.70 -22.18
CA GLN A 350 -5.14 3.01 -23.20
C GLN A 350 -5.05 1.48 -23.07
N VAL A 351 -3.90 0.92 -22.68
CA VAL A 351 -3.76 -0.52 -22.36
C VAL A 351 -4.64 -0.90 -21.17
N PHE A 352 -4.62 -0.11 -20.09
CA PHE A 352 -5.52 -0.30 -18.94
C PHE A 352 -6.98 -0.30 -19.38
N ALA A 353 -7.41 0.77 -20.08
CA ALA A 353 -8.80 0.93 -20.51
C ALA A 353 -9.26 -0.18 -21.46
N ASN A 354 -8.42 -0.59 -22.42
CA ASN A 354 -8.73 -1.67 -23.34
C ASN A 354 -8.84 -3.03 -22.63
N TYR A 355 -8.01 -3.30 -21.62
CA TYR A 355 -8.06 -4.55 -20.88
C TYR A 355 -9.35 -4.66 -20.06
N VAL A 356 -9.75 -3.58 -19.38
CA VAL A 356 -10.94 -3.56 -18.51
C VAL A 356 -12.24 -3.50 -19.31
N ASN A 357 -12.28 -2.76 -20.42
CA ASN A 357 -13.49 -2.68 -21.28
C ASN A 357 -13.62 -3.86 -22.27
N GLY A 358 -12.58 -4.69 -22.39
CA GLY A 358 -12.54 -5.85 -23.29
C GLY A 358 -13.07 -7.15 -22.68
N ARG A 359 -13.67 -7.11 -21.48
CA ARG A 359 -14.22 -8.24 -20.73
C ARG A 359 -15.58 -7.88 -20.13
#